data_AF-A0A6J4JCU0-F1
#
_entry.id   AF-A0A6J4JCU0-F1
#
_cell.length_a   1.000
_cell.length_b   1.000
_cell.length_c   1.000
_cell.angle_alpha   90.00
_cell.angle_beta   90.00
_cell.angle_gamma   90.00
#
_symmetry.space_group_name_H-M   'P 1'
#
loop_
_entity.id
_entity.type
_entity.pdbx_description
1 polymer ?
#
loop_
_entity_poly.entity_id
_entity_poly.type
_entity_poly.pdbx_seq_one_letter_code
_entity_poly.pdbx_strand_id
1 'polypeptide(L)'
;MRPPSVAFRPSTGAGGSVAGHAGVPEDRGVTSPSSPVLGSLTWLPADERPDLLAPPVAAALTQLGGPAWVAEIDEDLADTAAFSEAYGVPLEASANCVVVATRRAGQTGLAACVVLATTRADVNGVVRRHLDARKASFAPQDVAVAESGMAFGGITPVGLPPGWPVLVDPAVAAADLVVIGSGTRCAKLAVPGAGLAALPAAHVLEGLGRAVPAQSPAPAVARPVRAPDDGDVGWGERPADPSDADRRYLEDRPPHWGSD
;
A
#
# COMPACT_ATOMS: atom_id res chain seq x y z
N MET A 1 16.91 -1.87 63.34
CA MET A 1 17.96 -2.91 63.39
C MET A 1 18.40 -3.22 61.97
N ARG A 2 19.62 -2.81 61.59
CA ARG A 2 20.30 -3.14 60.33
C ARG A 2 21.49 -4.05 60.68
N PRO A 3 21.78 -5.13 59.94
CA PRO A 3 23.03 -5.87 60.11
C PRO A 3 24.19 -5.16 59.38
N PRO A 4 25.45 -5.35 59.84
CA PRO A 4 26.60 -4.56 59.41
C PRO A 4 27.29 -5.10 58.14
N SER A 5 27.81 -4.15 57.35
CA SER A 5 28.72 -4.33 56.23
C SER A 5 30.05 -4.95 56.66
N VAL A 6 30.50 -5.99 55.94
CA VAL A 6 31.87 -6.50 56.03
C VAL A 6 32.68 -5.90 54.88
N ALA A 7 33.70 -5.13 55.26
CA ALA A 7 34.72 -4.60 54.38
C ALA A 7 35.79 -5.67 54.14
N PHE A 8 36.11 -5.95 52.87
CA PHE A 8 37.27 -6.73 52.48
C PHE A 8 38.28 -5.80 51.80
N ARG A 9 39.50 -5.76 52.33
CA ARG A 9 40.67 -5.06 51.76
C ARG A 9 41.79 -6.09 51.49
N PRO A 10 42.74 -5.76 50.60
CA PRO A 10 43.21 -6.65 49.54
C PRO A 10 44.52 -7.38 49.88
N SER A 11 44.76 -8.51 49.23
CA SER A 11 46.08 -9.14 49.15
C SER A 11 46.82 -8.69 47.90
N THR A 12 48.02 -8.17 48.13
CA THR A 12 49.04 -7.81 47.14
C THR A 12 49.74 -9.07 46.64
N GLY A 13 49.83 -9.26 45.32
CA GLY A 13 50.62 -10.30 44.68
C GLY A 13 51.13 -9.80 43.34
N ALA A 14 52.45 -9.61 43.27
CA ALA A 14 53.17 -8.99 42.17
C ALA A 14 53.54 -9.98 41.05
N GLY A 15 53.72 -9.44 39.83
CA GLY A 15 54.72 -9.91 38.87
C GLY A 15 54.20 -10.72 37.68
N GLY A 16 54.29 -10.14 36.48
CA GLY A 16 54.11 -10.88 35.23
C GLY A 16 53.74 -10.01 34.04
N SER A 17 54.68 -9.19 33.56
CA SER A 17 54.56 -8.48 32.28
C SER A 17 54.67 -9.47 31.12
N VAL A 18 53.62 -9.53 30.29
CA VAL A 18 53.74 -9.92 28.88
C VAL A 18 52.73 -9.09 28.09
N ALA A 19 53.26 -8.22 27.25
CA ALA A 19 52.51 -7.46 26.27
C ALA A 19 51.90 -8.44 25.26
N GLY A 20 50.60 -8.69 25.39
CA GLY A 20 49.78 -9.39 24.40
C GLY A 20 48.80 -8.37 23.83
N HIS A 21 48.86 -8.16 22.52
CA HIS A 21 48.03 -7.23 21.79
C HIS A 21 46.56 -7.46 22.11
N ALA A 22 45.88 -6.42 22.58
CA ALA A 22 44.43 -6.40 22.65
C ALA A 22 43.90 -6.56 21.23
N GLY A 23 43.54 -7.79 20.86
CA GLY A 23 42.76 -8.06 19.68
C GLY A 23 41.46 -7.27 19.81
N VAL A 24 41.28 -6.31 18.90
CA VAL A 24 39.96 -5.76 18.58
C VAL A 24 39.05 -6.97 18.38
N PRO A 25 37.88 -7.06 19.05
CA PRO A 25 36.95 -8.13 18.73
C PRO A 25 36.61 -7.98 17.25
N GLU A 26 37.05 -8.94 16.45
CA GLU A 26 36.72 -9.02 15.04
C GLU A 26 35.21 -8.90 14.92
N ASP A 27 34.82 -7.83 14.22
CA ASP A 27 33.48 -7.60 13.73
C ASP A 27 32.99 -8.91 13.11
N ARG A 28 32.09 -9.60 13.82
CA ARG A 28 31.38 -10.76 13.27
C ARG A 28 30.57 -10.19 12.13
N GLY A 29 31.15 -10.21 10.94
CA GLY A 29 30.63 -9.58 9.74
C GLY A 29 29.13 -9.78 9.70
N VAL A 30 28.40 -8.70 10.01
CA VAL A 30 26.98 -8.61 9.69
C VAL A 30 26.98 -8.58 8.18
N THR A 31 26.81 -9.74 7.56
CA THR A 31 26.55 -9.81 6.12
C THR A 31 25.26 -9.06 5.91
N SER A 32 25.37 -7.79 5.50
CA SER A 32 24.22 -7.01 5.05
C SER A 32 23.50 -7.86 4.00
N PRO A 33 22.18 -8.04 4.14
CA PRO A 33 21.45 -8.92 3.24
C PRO A 33 21.59 -8.40 1.81
N SER A 34 21.97 -9.29 0.89
CA SER A 34 22.14 -8.94 -0.53
C SER A 34 20.80 -8.54 -1.14
N SER A 35 20.82 -7.55 -2.03
CA SER A 35 19.63 -7.13 -2.79
C SER A 35 18.97 -8.32 -3.51
N PRO A 36 17.63 -8.37 -3.53
CA PRO A 36 16.91 -9.44 -4.19
C PRO A 36 17.02 -9.35 -5.71
N VAL A 37 16.93 -10.50 -6.37
CA VAL A 37 16.80 -10.61 -7.83
C VAL A 37 15.33 -10.89 -8.13
N LEU A 38 14.55 -9.83 -8.33
CA LEU A 38 13.14 -9.89 -8.68
C LEU A 38 12.88 -9.05 -9.94
N GLY A 39 12.49 -9.72 -11.01
CA GLY A 39 12.24 -9.06 -12.30
C GLY A 39 13.47 -8.40 -12.89
N SER A 40 13.26 -7.35 -13.68
CA SER A 40 14.30 -6.52 -14.32
C SER A 40 14.75 -5.31 -13.49
N LEU A 41 14.19 -5.14 -12.29
CA LEU A 41 14.42 -3.97 -11.45
C LEU A 41 15.73 -4.04 -10.67
N THR A 42 16.28 -2.85 -10.40
CA THR A 42 17.41 -2.66 -9.49
C THR A 42 16.88 -2.35 -8.09
N TRP A 43 17.05 -3.30 -7.17
CA TRP A 43 16.61 -3.17 -5.78
C TRP A 43 17.72 -2.59 -4.90
N LEU A 44 17.45 -1.46 -4.28
CA LEU A 44 18.36 -0.75 -3.37
C LEU A 44 17.85 -0.83 -1.92
N PRO A 45 18.69 -0.75 -0.89
CA PRO A 45 18.23 -0.62 0.49
C PRO A 45 17.24 0.56 0.63
N ALA A 46 16.09 0.31 1.24
CA ALA A 46 15.01 1.30 1.29
C ALA A 46 15.36 2.54 2.15
N ASP A 47 16.19 2.36 3.16
CA ASP A 47 16.69 3.41 4.05
C ASP A 47 17.71 4.35 3.38
N GLU A 48 18.35 3.92 2.30
CA GLU A 48 19.24 4.74 1.48
C GLU A 48 18.50 5.61 0.43
N ARG A 49 17.21 5.31 0.17
CA ARG A 49 16.40 5.99 -0.84
C ARG A 49 15.03 6.47 -0.30
N PRO A 50 15.02 7.29 0.78
CA PRO A 50 13.77 7.82 1.33
C PRO A 50 13.02 8.73 0.35
N ASP A 51 13.70 9.26 -0.68
CA ASP A 51 13.11 10.04 -1.78
C ASP A 51 12.09 9.26 -2.61
N LEU A 52 12.17 7.92 -2.61
CA LEU A 52 11.25 7.04 -3.34
C LEU A 52 10.01 6.64 -2.51
N LEU A 53 9.98 7.03 -1.23
CA LEU A 53 8.95 6.60 -0.27
C LEU A 53 8.02 7.74 0.07
N ALA A 54 6.77 7.41 0.38
CA ALA A 54 5.91 8.42 1.01
C ALA A 54 6.46 8.75 2.41
N PRO A 55 6.34 10.01 2.87
CA PRO A 55 6.79 10.41 4.20
C PRO A 55 6.39 9.46 5.35
N PRO A 56 5.12 8.99 5.46
CA PRO A 56 4.75 8.04 6.50
C PRO A 56 5.46 6.69 6.38
N VAL A 57 5.75 6.23 5.16
CA VAL A 57 6.46 4.96 4.92
C VAL A 57 7.92 5.09 5.33
N ALA A 58 8.59 6.16 4.91
CA ALA A 58 9.98 6.44 5.29
C ALA A 58 10.15 6.50 6.83
N ALA A 59 9.22 7.17 7.52
CA ALA A 59 9.23 7.28 8.97
C ALA A 59 9.01 5.94 9.70
N ALA A 60 8.34 4.99 9.05
CA ALA A 60 7.97 3.70 9.64
C ALA A 60 8.80 2.52 9.13
N LEU A 61 9.79 2.73 8.25
CA LEU A 61 10.63 1.65 7.71
C LEU A 61 11.27 0.79 8.81
N THR A 62 11.74 1.41 9.89
CA THR A 62 12.38 0.72 11.02
C THR A 62 11.44 -0.19 11.81
N GLN A 63 10.13 -0.09 11.58
CA GLN A 63 9.14 -0.98 12.18
C GLN A 63 9.01 -2.30 11.42
N LEU A 64 9.54 -2.39 10.20
CA LEU A 64 9.59 -3.64 9.46
C LEU A 64 10.60 -4.58 10.11
N GLY A 65 10.14 -5.78 10.45
CA GLY A 65 11.00 -6.86 10.88
C GLY A 65 11.78 -7.43 9.70
N GLY A 66 13.05 -7.03 9.55
CA GLY A 66 13.95 -7.55 8.52
C GLY A 66 14.31 -6.51 7.46
N PRO A 67 15.07 -6.91 6.42
CA PRO A 67 15.49 -6.00 5.37
C PRO A 67 14.32 -5.48 4.53
N ALA A 68 14.46 -4.25 4.05
CA ALA A 68 13.54 -3.63 3.11
C ALA A 68 14.34 -3.09 1.93
N TRP A 69 13.85 -3.36 0.73
CA TRP A 69 14.41 -2.83 -0.51
C TRP A 69 13.39 -2.01 -1.25
N VAL A 70 13.86 -1.05 -2.04
CA VAL A 70 13.04 -0.19 -2.90
C VAL A 70 13.58 -0.22 -4.31
N ALA A 71 12.67 -0.17 -5.28
CA ALA A 71 12.99 0.01 -6.69
C ALA A 71 12.09 1.09 -7.28
N GLU A 72 12.71 1.99 -8.05
CA GLU A 72 12.00 3.00 -8.85
C GLU A 72 11.30 2.34 -10.03
N ILE A 73 10.11 2.83 -10.35
CA ILE A 73 9.28 2.39 -11.48
C ILE A 73 8.69 3.60 -12.20
N ASP A 74 8.26 3.37 -13.43
CA ASP A 74 7.40 4.33 -14.13
C ASP A 74 6.04 4.42 -13.41
N GLU A 75 5.60 5.64 -13.11
CA GLU A 75 4.35 5.89 -12.39
C GLU A 75 3.12 5.39 -13.15
N ASP A 76 3.17 5.37 -14.49
CA ASP A 76 2.11 4.87 -15.35
C ASP A 76 2.01 3.34 -15.31
N LEU A 77 3.06 2.66 -14.83
CA LEU A 77 3.13 1.22 -14.64
C LEU A 77 2.93 0.79 -13.19
N ALA A 78 2.45 1.68 -12.32
CA ALA A 78 2.26 1.39 -10.90
C ALA A 78 1.14 0.38 -10.59
N ASP A 79 0.18 0.19 -11.50
CA ASP A 79 -0.84 -0.85 -11.39
C ASP A 79 -0.18 -2.24 -11.35
N THR A 80 -0.64 -3.12 -10.47
CA THR A 80 0.03 -4.39 -10.19
C THR A 80 0.14 -5.31 -11.42
N ALA A 81 -0.85 -5.31 -12.33
CA ALA A 81 -0.80 -6.12 -13.53
C ALA A 81 0.19 -5.53 -14.56
N ALA A 82 0.11 -4.22 -14.81
CA ALA A 82 1.03 -3.51 -15.70
C ALA A 82 2.49 -3.58 -15.21
N PHE A 83 2.69 -3.41 -13.90
CA PHE A 83 3.97 -3.58 -13.22
C PHE A 83 4.56 -4.97 -13.45
N SER A 84 3.75 -6.02 -13.22
CA SER A 84 4.19 -7.41 -13.38
C SER A 84 4.59 -7.71 -14.82
N GLU A 85 3.78 -7.27 -15.80
CA GLU A 85 4.06 -7.43 -17.22
C GLU A 85 5.33 -6.71 -17.66
N ALA A 86 5.50 -5.45 -17.26
CA ALA A 86 6.62 -4.62 -17.70
C ALA A 86 7.95 -5.00 -17.06
N TYR A 87 7.95 -5.32 -15.76
CA TYR A 87 9.17 -5.55 -14.99
C TYR A 87 9.46 -7.02 -14.72
N GLY A 88 8.57 -7.94 -15.10
CA GLY A 88 8.77 -9.39 -14.91
C GLY A 88 8.77 -9.82 -13.45
N VAL A 89 8.20 -9.02 -12.54
CA VAL A 89 7.98 -9.41 -11.14
C VAL A 89 6.69 -10.24 -11.09
N PRO A 90 6.72 -11.50 -10.60
CA PRO A 90 5.52 -12.34 -10.57
C PRO A 90 4.39 -11.78 -9.70
N LEU A 91 3.14 -12.00 -10.10
CA LEU A 91 1.97 -11.63 -9.30
C LEU A 91 1.93 -12.37 -7.96
N GLU A 92 2.43 -13.61 -7.92
CA GLU A 92 2.55 -14.43 -6.72
C GLU A 92 3.55 -13.85 -5.71
N ALA A 93 4.52 -13.07 -6.20
CA ALA A 93 5.49 -12.35 -5.38
C ALA A 93 5.04 -10.91 -5.07
N SER A 94 3.82 -10.52 -5.44
CA SER A 94 3.27 -9.18 -5.23
C SER A 94 2.05 -9.23 -4.32
N ALA A 95 1.89 -8.23 -3.46
CA ALA A 95 0.70 -8.08 -2.62
C ALA A 95 0.08 -6.70 -2.75
N ASN A 96 -1.25 -6.68 -2.79
CA ASN A 96 -2.05 -5.47 -2.84
C ASN A 96 -2.44 -5.08 -1.40
N CYS A 97 -2.33 -3.79 -1.09
CA CYS A 97 -2.87 -3.20 0.12
C CYS A 97 -4.11 -2.37 -0.23
N VAL A 98 -5.27 -2.78 0.26
CA VAL A 98 -6.54 -2.09 0.01
C VAL A 98 -7.11 -1.54 1.30
N VAL A 99 -7.65 -0.32 1.24
CA VAL A 99 -8.27 0.35 2.40
C VAL A 99 -9.76 0.06 2.41
N VAL A 100 -10.26 -0.39 3.56
CA VAL A 100 -11.66 -0.75 3.80
C VAL A 100 -12.27 0.20 4.81
N ALA A 101 -13.42 0.78 4.45
CA ALA A 101 -14.28 1.50 5.37
C ALA A 101 -15.30 0.56 6.01
N THR A 102 -15.40 0.62 7.33
CA THR A 102 -16.37 -0.13 8.11
C THR A 102 -17.33 0.81 8.81
N ARG A 103 -18.57 0.38 9.03
CA ARG A 103 -19.58 1.17 9.74
C ARG A 103 -20.31 0.35 10.78
N ARG A 104 -20.42 0.88 12.00
CA ARG A 104 -21.17 0.30 13.11
C ARG A 104 -21.71 1.41 14.01
N ALA A 105 -22.98 1.32 14.41
CA ALA A 105 -23.61 2.30 15.30
C ALA A 105 -23.38 3.78 14.90
N GLY A 106 -23.40 4.08 13.60
CA GLY A 106 -23.17 5.43 13.07
C GLY A 106 -21.71 5.88 12.97
N GLN A 107 -20.76 5.13 13.55
CA GLN A 107 -19.32 5.39 13.47
C GLN A 107 -18.70 4.75 12.23
N THR A 108 -17.73 5.43 11.63
CA THR A 108 -16.92 4.90 10.51
C THR A 108 -15.51 4.62 11.02
N GLY A 109 -15.00 3.43 10.72
CA GLY A 109 -13.59 3.05 10.93
C GLY A 109 -12.91 2.70 9.62
N LEU A 110 -11.59 2.76 9.59
CA LEU A 110 -10.76 2.38 8.46
C LEU A 110 -9.80 1.27 8.86
N ALA A 111 -9.54 0.36 7.94
CA ALA A 111 -8.59 -0.73 8.08
C ALA A 111 -7.90 -0.98 6.74
N ALA A 112 -6.69 -1.54 6.78
CA ALA A 112 -5.99 -2.02 5.60
C ALA A 112 -6.10 -3.54 5.50
N CYS A 113 -6.18 -4.06 4.28
CA CYS A 113 -6.11 -5.49 4.00
C CYS A 113 -4.96 -5.74 3.02
N VAL A 114 -4.08 -6.67 3.36
CA VAL A 114 -2.93 -7.06 2.55
C VAL A 114 -3.15 -8.49 2.06
N VAL A 115 -3.25 -8.65 0.75
CA VAL A 115 -3.52 -9.94 0.09
C VAL A 115 -2.60 -10.09 -1.12
N LEU A 116 -2.25 -11.32 -1.51
CA LEU A 116 -1.49 -11.56 -2.74
C LEU A 116 -2.23 -11.00 -3.96
N ALA A 117 -1.48 -10.55 -4.97
CA ALA A 117 -2.04 -9.93 -6.18
C ALA A 117 -2.90 -10.90 -7.00
N THR A 118 -2.74 -12.21 -6.80
CA THR A 118 -3.56 -13.29 -7.39
C THR A 118 -4.90 -13.50 -6.68
N THR A 119 -5.16 -12.77 -5.61
CA THR A 119 -6.35 -12.92 -4.76
C THR A 119 -7.06 -11.58 -4.54
N ARG A 120 -8.28 -11.64 -3.99
CA ARG A 120 -9.06 -10.46 -3.56
C ARG A 120 -9.44 -10.57 -2.10
N ALA A 121 -9.36 -9.46 -1.38
CA ALA A 121 -9.79 -9.40 0.02
C ALA A 121 -11.30 -9.66 0.14
N ASP A 122 -11.68 -10.58 1.03
CA ASP A 122 -13.07 -10.85 1.40
C ASP A 122 -13.60 -9.78 2.36
N VAL A 123 -13.86 -8.59 1.81
CA VAL A 123 -14.29 -7.40 2.55
C VAL A 123 -15.64 -7.63 3.24
N ASN A 124 -16.61 -8.20 2.51
CA ASN A 124 -17.98 -8.32 3.00
C ASN A 124 -18.22 -9.54 3.90
N GLY A 125 -17.38 -10.57 3.76
CA GLY A 125 -17.43 -11.79 4.55
C GLY A 125 -16.47 -11.74 5.73
N VAL A 126 -15.18 -11.95 5.50
CA VAL A 126 -14.16 -12.12 6.54
C VAL A 126 -13.86 -10.82 7.27
N VAL A 127 -13.53 -9.74 6.55
CA VAL A 127 -13.16 -8.45 7.16
C VAL A 127 -14.31 -7.85 7.96
N ARG A 128 -15.51 -7.80 7.36
CA ARG A 128 -16.72 -7.28 8.04
C ARG A 128 -17.00 -8.00 9.36
N ARG A 129 -16.87 -9.33 9.38
CA ARG A 129 -17.10 -10.13 10.60
C ARG A 129 -15.98 -9.93 11.63
N HIS A 130 -14.73 -9.93 11.18
CA HIS A 130 -13.57 -9.75 12.05
C HIS A 130 -13.61 -8.41 12.80
N LEU A 131 -13.98 -7.34 12.09
CA LEU A 131 -14.08 -5.99 12.66
C LEU A 131 -15.44 -5.68 13.31
N ASP A 132 -16.31 -6.69 13.50
CA ASP A 132 -17.66 -6.57 14.05
C ASP A 132 -18.48 -5.43 13.40
N ALA A 133 -18.31 -5.26 12.10
CA ALA A 133 -18.90 -4.17 11.35
C ALA A 133 -20.31 -4.52 10.84
N ARG A 134 -21.24 -3.56 10.88
CA ARG A 134 -22.56 -3.73 10.26
C ARG A 134 -22.44 -3.74 8.74
N LYS A 135 -21.61 -2.85 8.19
CA LYS A 135 -21.28 -2.73 6.76
C LYS A 135 -19.77 -2.59 6.60
N ALA A 136 -19.22 -3.18 5.55
CA ALA A 136 -17.86 -2.93 5.09
C ALA A 136 -17.90 -2.63 3.59
N SER A 137 -16.97 -1.82 3.10
CA SER A 137 -16.76 -1.55 1.67
C SER A 137 -15.33 -1.05 1.47
N PHE A 138 -14.86 -0.97 0.24
CA PHE A 138 -13.66 -0.18 -0.03
C PHE A 138 -13.86 1.26 0.44
N ALA A 139 -12.82 1.86 1.00
CA ALA A 139 -12.84 3.25 1.40
C ALA A 139 -12.88 4.15 0.16
N PRO A 140 -13.55 5.31 0.22
CA PRO A 140 -13.43 6.34 -0.81
C PRO A 140 -11.96 6.71 -1.03
N GLN A 141 -11.57 6.89 -2.30
CA GLN A 141 -10.18 7.14 -2.67
C GLN A 141 -9.61 8.38 -1.99
N ASP A 142 -10.37 9.48 -2.00
CA ASP A 142 -10.02 10.75 -1.36
C ASP A 142 -9.77 10.59 0.13
N VAL A 143 -10.63 9.85 0.83
CA VAL A 143 -10.48 9.53 2.26
C VAL A 143 -9.23 8.67 2.48
N ALA A 144 -9.04 7.61 1.68
CA ALA A 144 -7.89 6.72 1.83
C ALA A 144 -6.56 7.48 1.63
N VAL A 145 -6.48 8.36 0.63
CA VAL A 145 -5.30 9.19 0.36
C VAL A 145 -5.07 10.19 1.50
N ALA A 146 -6.10 10.94 1.89
CA ALA A 146 -5.98 11.98 2.91
C ALA A 146 -5.54 11.42 4.26
N GLU A 147 -6.12 10.29 4.67
CA GLU A 147 -5.85 9.70 5.98
C GLU A 147 -4.55 8.88 6.02
N SER A 148 -4.17 8.22 4.92
CA SER A 148 -2.90 7.47 4.86
C SER A 148 -1.69 8.36 4.62
N GLY A 149 -1.87 9.53 4.00
CA GLY A 149 -0.78 10.37 3.52
C GLY A 149 -0.01 9.77 2.34
N MET A 150 -0.61 8.83 1.62
CA MET A 150 0.01 8.09 0.52
C MET A 150 -0.78 8.28 -0.79
N ALA A 151 -0.11 8.11 -1.93
CA ALA A 151 -0.73 8.19 -3.24
C ALA A 151 -1.72 7.03 -3.46
N PHE A 152 -2.85 7.30 -4.11
CA PHE A 152 -3.76 6.24 -4.54
C PHE A 152 -3.04 5.25 -5.48
N GLY A 153 -3.26 3.95 -5.28
CA GLY A 153 -2.52 2.89 -5.96
C GLY A 153 -1.10 2.64 -5.41
N GLY A 154 -0.57 3.55 -4.58
CA GLY A 154 0.70 3.39 -3.86
C GLY A 154 0.54 3.01 -2.39
N ILE A 155 -0.68 3.09 -1.83
CA ILE A 155 -0.98 2.80 -0.42
C ILE A 155 -0.41 1.43 -0.03
N THR A 156 0.22 1.37 1.15
CA THR A 156 0.95 0.21 1.67
C THR A 156 0.64 0.03 3.17
N PRO A 157 0.80 -1.17 3.77
CA PRO A 157 0.56 -1.36 5.20
C PRO A 157 1.55 -0.62 6.12
N VAL A 158 2.68 -0.17 5.60
CA VAL A 158 3.77 0.47 6.36
C VAL A 158 3.47 1.94 6.59
N GLY A 159 3.52 2.41 7.84
CA GLY A 159 3.31 3.83 8.16
C GLY A 159 1.85 4.28 8.18
N LEU A 160 0.90 3.36 8.13
CA LEU A 160 -0.52 3.68 8.30
C LEU A 160 -0.81 4.23 9.72
N PRO A 161 -1.89 5.03 9.88
CA PRO A 161 -2.28 5.54 11.19
C PRO A 161 -2.45 4.41 12.22
N PRO A 162 -2.02 4.61 13.49
CA PRO A 162 -2.01 3.54 14.50
C PRO A 162 -3.42 3.03 14.88
N GLY A 163 -4.47 3.80 14.55
CA GLY A 163 -5.86 3.38 14.74
C GLY A 163 -6.39 2.44 13.66
N TRP A 164 -5.64 2.16 12.60
CA TRP A 164 -6.05 1.29 11.50
C TRP A 164 -5.54 -0.13 11.72
N PRO A 165 -6.43 -1.13 11.90
CA PRO A 165 -6.02 -2.52 11.83
C PRO A 165 -5.43 -2.84 10.45
N VAL A 166 -4.33 -3.59 10.43
CA VAL A 166 -3.70 -4.11 9.20
C VAL A 166 -3.96 -5.61 9.14
N LEU A 167 -4.94 -6.02 8.34
CA LEU A 167 -5.30 -7.42 8.17
C LEU A 167 -4.40 -8.03 7.11
N VAL A 168 -3.61 -9.04 7.45
CA VAL A 168 -2.64 -9.66 6.54
C VAL A 168 -3.09 -11.08 6.23
N ASP A 169 -3.14 -11.43 4.95
CA ASP A 169 -3.45 -12.80 4.55
C ASP A 169 -2.29 -13.75 4.92
N PRO A 170 -2.57 -14.97 5.43
CA PRO A 170 -1.53 -15.93 5.79
C PRO A 170 -0.53 -16.23 4.67
N ALA A 171 -0.95 -16.23 3.40
CA ALA A 171 -0.04 -16.47 2.28
C ALA A 171 0.93 -15.30 2.08
N VAL A 172 0.51 -14.07 2.36
CA VAL A 172 1.42 -12.91 2.39
C VAL A 172 2.37 -13.03 3.57
N ALA A 173 1.86 -13.34 4.76
CA ALA A 173 2.67 -13.47 5.98
C ALA A 173 3.75 -14.55 5.87
N ALA A 174 3.48 -15.62 5.12
CA ALA A 174 4.38 -16.74 4.90
C ALA A 174 5.39 -16.52 3.75
N ALA A 175 5.25 -15.45 2.95
CA ALA A 175 6.15 -15.19 1.83
C ALA A 175 7.54 -14.77 2.32
N ASP A 176 8.59 -15.40 1.77
CA ASP A 176 9.99 -15.03 2.06
C ASP A 176 10.26 -13.57 1.68
N LEU A 177 9.71 -13.14 0.55
CA LEU A 177 9.80 -11.78 0.04
C LEU A 177 8.54 -11.45 -0.76
N VAL A 178 7.98 -10.25 -0.55
CA VAL A 178 6.78 -9.78 -1.23
C VAL A 178 6.92 -8.32 -1.65
N VAL A 179 6.45 -8.00 -2.85
CA VAL A 179 6.45 -6.67 -3.43
C VAL A 179 5.14 -5.94 -3.13
N ILE A 180 5.24 -4.74 -2.56
CA ILE A 180 4.12 -3.88 -2.16
C ILE A 180 4.35 -2.44 -2.63
N GLY A 181 3.33 -1.58 -2.50
CA GLY A 181 3.49 -0.14 -2.74
C GLY A 181 4.51 0.51 -1.80
N SER A 182 5.14 1.59 -2.26
CA SER A 182 6.06 2.42 -1.46
C SER A 182 5.37 3.61 -0.78
N GLY A 183 4.04 3.71 -0.89
CA GLY A 183 3.27 4.91 -0.58
C GLY A 183 3.27 5.95 -1.71
N THR A 184 4.08 5.76 -2.76
CA THR A 184 4.11 6.58 -3.98
C THR A 184 3.70 5.74 -5.19
N ARG A 185 3.57 6.36 -6.38
CA ARG A 185 3.37 5.63 -7.64
C ARG A 185 4.67 5.32 -8.38
N CYS A 186 5.74 6.03 -8.06
CA CYS A 186 7.02 5.95 -8.78
C CYS A 186 7.97 4.88 -8.21
N ALA A 187 7.53 4.08 -7.22
CA ALA A 187 8.37 3.03 -6.64
C ALA A 187 7.57 1.87 -6.05
N LYS A 188 8.26 0.75 -5.79
CA LYS A 188 7.76 -0.40 -5.03
C LYS A 188 8.74 -0.79 -3.94
N LEU A 189 8.22 -1.38 -2.87
CA LEU A 189 9.01 -1.99 -1.81
C LEU A 189 9.03 -3.51 -1.99
N ALA A 190 10.16 -4.16 -1.71
CA ALA A 190 10.25 -5.59 -1.48
C ALA A 190 10.61 -5.83 0.00
N VAL A 191 9.81 -6.61 0.70
CA VAL A 191 9.94 -6.85 2.15
C VAL A 191 9.59 -8.30 2.50
N PRO A 192 10.13 -8.86 3.58
CA PRO A 192 9.68 -10.16 4.09
C PRO A 192 8.20 -10.13 4.50
N GLY A 193 7.45 -11.17 4.15
CA GLY A 193 6.06 -11.34 4.58
C GLY A 193 5.92 -11.36 6.10
N ALA A 194 6.87 -12.01 6.78
CA ALA A 194 6.96 -12.02 8.23
C ALA A 194 7.12 -10.61 8.84
N GLY A 195 7.81 -9.70 8.14
CA GLY A 195 7.95 -8.31 8.54
C GLY A 195 6.62 -7.55 8.51
N LEU A 196 5.77 -7.83 7.52
CA LEU A 196 4.41 -7.26 7.44
C LEU A 196 3.50 -7.80 8.53
N ALA A 197 3.59 -9.10 8.82
CA ALA A 197 2.83 -9.74 9.90
C ALA A 197 3.27 -9.27 11.30
N ALA A 198 4.47 -8.72 11.43
CA ALA A 198 5.02 -8.20 12.69
C ALA A 198 4.76 -6.71 12.93
N LEU A 199 4.10 -6.01 11.99
CA LEU A 199 3.75 -4.59 12.20
C LEU A 199 2.86 -4.43 13.45
N PRO A 200 2.96 -3.32 14.20
CA PRO A 200 2.27 -3.18 15.49
C PRO A 200 0.74 -3.35 15.44
N ALA A 201 0.12 -2.96 14.32
CA ALA A 201 -1.32 -3.07 14.10
C ALA A 201 -1.72 -4.28 13.23
N ALA A 202 -0.79 -5.21 12.96
CA ALA A 202 -1.03 -6.35 12.09
C ALA A 202 -1.82 -7.48 12.77
N HIS A 203 -2.73 -8.06 12.01
CA HIS A 203 -3.47 -9.27 12.37
C HIS A 203 -3.45 -10.22 11.18
N VAL A 204 -2.80 -11.38 11.33
CA VAL A 204 -2.87 -12.44 10.33
C VAL A 204 -4.28 -13.05 10.38
N LEU A 205 -5.01 -12.99 9.26
CA LEU A 205 -6.43 -13.30 9.22
C LEU A 205 -6.75 -14.37 8.19
N GLU A 206 -7.11 -15.56 8.67
CA GLU A 206 -7.46 -16.71 7.85
C GLU A 206 -8.60 -16.43 6.86
N GLY A 207 -8.40 -16.85 5.61
CA GLY A 207 -9.36 -16.70 4.52
C GLY A 207 -9.59 -15.26 4.05
N LEU A 208 -8.69 -14.33 4.41
CA LEU A 208 -8.76 -12.95 3.95
C LEU A 208 -8.66 -12.86 2.42
N GLY A 209 -7.68 -13.52 1.82
CA GLY A 209 -7.52 -13.64 0.38
C GLY A 209 -8.41 -14.72 -0.22
N ARG A 210 -9.21 -14.36 -1.22
CA ARG A 210 -9.99 -15.29 -2.04
C ARG A 210 -9.39 -15.36 -3.43
N ALA A 211 -9.08 -16.57 -3.89
CA ALA A 211 -8.67 -16.79 -5.27
C ALA A 211 -9.72 -16.18 -6.21
N VAL A 212 -9.26 -15.37 -7.15
CA VAL A 212 -10.11 -14.89 -8.22
C VAL A 212 -10.12 -15.99 -9.29
N PRO A 213 -11.29 -16.49 -9.73
CA PRO A 213 -11.33 -17.36 -10.89
C PRO A 213 -10.61 -16.65 -12.04
N ALA A 214 -9.69 -17.33 -12.72
CA ALA A 214 -8.99 -16.77 -13.87
C ALA A 214 -10.02 -16.16 -14.82
N GLN A 215 -9.97 -14.85 -15.02
CA GLN A 215 -10.78 -14.24 -16.06
C GLN A 215 -10.20 -14.74 -17.37
N SER A 216 -11.00 -15.47 -18.16
CA SER A 216 -10.72 -15.59 -19.59
C SER A 216 -10.49 -14.17 -20.10
N PRO A 217 -9.45 -13.91 -20.92
CA PRO A 217 -9.18 -12.57 -21.41
C PRO A 217 -10.48 -12.04 -22.00
N ALA A 218 -10.93 -10.89 -21.47
CA ALA A 218 -12.03 -10.18 -22.08
C ALA A 218 -11.64 -10.00 -23.56
N PRO A 219 -12.55 -10.27 -24.52
CA PRO A 219 -12.25 -10.01 -25.91
C PRO A 219 -11.76 -8.57 -26.00
N ALA A 220 -10.58 -8.38 -26.61
CA ALA A 220 -10.00 -7.05 -26.78
C ALA A 220 -11.11 -6.13 -27.30
N VAL A 221 -11.48 -5.14 -26.50
CA VAL A 221 -12.44 -4.14 -26.94
C VAL A 221 -11.72 -3.44 -28.09
N ALA A 222 -12.08 -3.81 -29.32
CA ALA A 222 -11.55 -3.16 -30.49
C ALA A 222 -11.80 -1.67 -30.29
N ARG A 223 -10.73 -0.88 -30.23
CA ARG A 223 -10.85 0.58 -30.29
C ARG A 223 -11.77 0.86 -31.47
N PRO A 224 -12.89 1.59 -31.29
CA PRO A 224 -13.69 1.96 -32.44
C PRO A 224 -12.75 2.69 -33.39
N VAL A 225 -12.54 2.09 -34.56
CA VAL A 225 -11.82 2.74 -35.66
C VAL A 225 -12.61 4.02 -35.90
N ARG A 226 -11.97 5.16 -35.65
CA ARG A 226 -12.56 6.46 -35.94
C ARG A 226 -12.92 6.42 -37.42
N ALA A 227 -14.21 6.53 -37.72
CA ALA A 227 -14.67 6.52 -39.11
C ALA A 227 -13.88 7.61 -39.88
N PRO A 228 -13.49 7.34 -41.14
CA PRO A 228 -12.90 8.37 -41.99
C PRO A 228 -13.83 9.58 -42.03
N ASP A 229 -13.23 10.76 -41.97
CA ASP A 229 -13.90 12.05 -41.94
C ASP A 229 -14.82 12.19 -43.16
N ASP A 230 -16.13 12.05 -42.96
CA ASP A 230 -17.14 12.47 -43.94
C ASP A 230 -17.23 14.00 -43.90
N GLY A 231 -16.22 14.65 -44.49
CA GLY A 231 -16.38 15.99 -45.03
C GLY A 231 -17.45 15.94 -46.12
N ASP A 232 -18.41 16.87 -46.04
CA ASP A 232 -19.55 17.05 -46.95
C ASP A 232 -20.73 16.06 -46.85
N VAL A 233 -21.54 16.24 -45.79
CA VAL A 233 -23.01 16.26 -45.94
C VAL A 233 -23.59 17.40 -45.10
N GLY A 234 -24.04 18.44 -45.80
CA GLY A 234 -24.53 19.69 -45.25
C GLY A 234 -25.71 19.51 -44.29
N TRP A 235 -25.53 20.00 -43.06
CA TRP A 235 -26.62 20.46 -42.22
C TRP A 235 -26.58 21.97 -42.20
N GLY A 236 -27.70 22.59 -42.59
CA GLY A 236 -27.84 24.01 -42.89
C GLY A 236 -27.41 24.96 -41.77
N GLU A 237 -27.31 26.24 -42.16
CA GLU A 237 -26.85 27.36 -41.36
C GLU A 237 -27.35 27.36 -39.90
N ARG A 238 -26.43 27.65 -38.99
CA ARG A 238 -26.70 27.92 -37.58
C ARG A 238 -27.60 29.18 -37.49
N PRO A 239 -28.79 29.14 -36.88
CA PRO A 239 -29.56 30.35 -36.67
C PRO A 239 -28.76 31.33 -35.82
N ALA A 240 -28.65 32.57 -36.28
CA ALA A 240 -28.17 33.70 -35.49
C ALA A 240 -29.19 34.03 -34.37
N ASP A 241 -28.72 34.76 -33.37
CA ASP A 241 -29.36 35.18 -32.10
C ASP A 241 -30.91 35.12 -32.05
N PRO A 242 -31.51 34.58 -30.96
CA PRO A 242 -32.96 34.45 -30.85
C PRO A 242 -33.66 35.81 -30.80
N SER A 243 -34.85 35.86 -31.40
CA SER A 243 -35.68 37.07 -31.49
C SER A 243 -36.32 37.47 -30.15
N ASP A 244 -36.70 38.75 -30.00
CA ASP A 244 -37.34 39.31 -28.78
C ASP A 244 -38.70 38.69 -28.41
N ALA A 245 -39.27 37.82 -29.26
CA ALA A 245 -40.45 37.03 -28.90
C ALA A 245 -40.10 35.82 -28.01
N ASP A 246 -38.94 35.19 -28.25
CA ASP A 246 -38.50 34.00 -27.53
C ASP A 246 -37.99 34.34 -26.12
N ARG A 247 -37.43 35.54 -25.93
CA ARG A 247 -37.03 36.04 -24.61
C ARG A 247 -38.22 36.23 -23.65
N ARG A 248 -39.33 36.77 -24.16
CA ARG A 248 -40.57 36.97 -23.37
C ARG A 248 -41.19 35.64 -22.90
N TYR A 249 -41.03 34.57 -23.67
CA TYR A 249 -41.53 33.24 -23.31
C TYR A 249 -40.78 32.62 -22.11
N LEU A 250 -39.54 33.03 -21.86
CA LEU A 250 -38.71 32.53 -20.76
C LEU A 250 -38.89 33.35 -19.47
N GLU A 251 -39.24 34.63 -19.57
CA GLU A 251 -39.43 35.53 -18.43
C GLU A 251 -40.82 35.39 -17.79
N ASP A 252 -41.88 35.13 -18.58
CA ASP A 252 -43.27 35.01 -18.09
C ASP A 252 -43.69 33.57 -17.74
N ARG A 253 -42.76 32.74 -17.24
CA ARG A 253 -43.10 31.35 -16.87
C ARG A 253 -44.04 31.33 -15.66
N PRO A 254 -45.30 30.84 -15.77
CA PRO A 254 -46.20 30.80 -14.62
C PRO A 254 -45.69 29.81 -13.55
N PRO A 255 -45.96 30.05 -12.25
CA PRO A 255 -45.55 29.15 -11.19
C PRO A 255 -46.32 27.83 -11.35
N HIS A 256 -45.60 26.74 -11.55
CA HIS A 256 -46.21 25.41 -11.58
C HIS A 256 -46.57 25.01 -10.15
N TRP A 257 -47.86 24.79 -9.99
CA TRP A 257 -48.58 24.25 -8.84
C TRP A 257 -48.21 22.78 -8.58
N GLY A 258 -48.04 22.44 -7.30
CA GLY A 258 -48.45 21.16 -6.73
C GLY A 258 -47.42 20.03 -6.63
N SER A 259 -47.03 19.69 -5.40
CA SER A 259 -46.95 18.30 -4.96
C SER A 259 -47.63 18.23 -3.59
N ASP A 260 -48.78 17.56 -3.56
CA ASP A 260 -49.30 16.93 -2.35
C ASP A 260 -48.39 15.77 -1.92
#